data_AF-A0A967EN08-F1
#
_entry.id   AF-A0A967EN08-F1
#
_cell.length_a   1.000
_cell.length_b   1.000
_cell.length_c   1.000
_cell.angle_alpha   90.00
_cell.angle_beta   90.00
_cell.angle_gamma   90.00
#
_symmetry.space_group_name_H-M   'P 1'
#
loop_
_entity.id
_entity.type
_entity.pdbx_description
1 polymer ?
#
loop_
_entity_poly.entity_id
_entity_poly.type
_entity_poly.pdbx_seq_one_letter_code
_entity_poly.pdbx_strand_id
1 'polypeptide(L)'
;MSIYKEHIQNFAWEINNGLTAYIEIHNKIFREAGTFKSLVKNIFGKPVSMSELLNDAKSLILMWNNIVEKITIFSNESYSLMDENEKLYFDILEKYAKALSETVAVLTERQKLLNKRSKVGQVNKVNWQTFKEIDYKYESSIREYKLYGKELNELNHLIFE
;
A
#
# COMPACT_ATOMS: atom_id res chain seq x y z
N MET A 1 27.59 -8.56 -13.74
CA MET A 1 26.51 -8.14 -12.82
C MET A 1 26.23 -9.30 -11.89
N SER A 2 26.21 -9.10 -10.58
CA SER A 2 25.85 -10.16 -9.63
C SER A 2 24.43 -10.65 -9.91
N ILE A 3 24.20 -11.96 -9.86
CA ILE A 3 22.86 -12.54 -10.04
C ILE A 3 21.89 -11.99 -8.99
N TYR A 4 22.36 -11.73 -7.77
CA TYR A 4 21.53 -11.16 -6.69
C TYR A 4 21.17 -9.71 -6.98
N LYS A 5 22.10 -8.91 -7.51
CA LYS A 5 21.84 -7.53 -7.97
C LYS A 5 20.68 -7.48 -8.98
N GLU A 6 20.66 -8.39 -9.95
CA GLU A 6 19.56 -8.49 -10.93
C GLU A 6 18.21 -8.81 -10.27
N HIS A 7 18.20 -9.76 -9.34
CA HIS A 7 16.98 -10.07 -8.57
C HIS A 7 16.50 -8.89 -7.72
N ILE A 8 17.41 -8.17 -7.06
CA ILE A 8 17.09 -6.97 -6.27
C ILE A 8 16.49 -5.87 -7.17
N GLN A 9 17.06 -5.65 -8.36
CA GLN A 9 16.52 -4.71 -9.35
C GLN A 9 15.11 -5.10 -9.80
N ASN A 10 14.88 -6.39 -10.06
CA ASN A 10 13.56 -6.91 -10.42
C ASN A 10 12.53 -6.70 -9.31
N PHE A 11 12.91 -6.91 -8.04
CA PHE A 11 12.03 -6.58 -6.91
C PHE A 11 11.72 -5.10 -6.81
N ALA A 12 12.72 -4.23 -6.99
CA ALA A 12 12.49 -2.78 -6.98
C ALA A 12 11.50 -2.34 -8.08
N TRP A 13 11.61 -2.94 -9.27
CA TRP A 13 10.65 -2.70 -10.35
C TRP A 13 9.25 -3.23 -10.03
N GLU A 14 9.13 -4.45 -9.50
CA GLU A 14 7.84 -5.05 -9.10
C GLU A 14 7.15 -4.20 -7.99
N ILE A 15 7.92 -3.75 -6.99
CA ILE A 15 7.44 -2.84 -5.94
C ILE A 15 6.97 -1.51 -6.53
N ASN A 16 7.70 -0.92 -7.48
CA ASN A 16 7.29 0.33 -8.11
C ASN A 16 5.99 0.20 -8.91
N ASN A 17 5.78 -0.93 -9.59
CA ASN A 17 4.51 -1.24 -10.25
C ASN A 17 3.38 -1.39 -9.22
N GLY A 18 3.63 -2.09 -8.11
CA GLY A 18 2.69 -2.21 -7.00
C GLY A 18 2.32 -0.85 -6.37
N LEU A 19 3.31 0.05 -6.21
CA LEU A 19 3.11 1.41 -5.74
C LEU A 19 2.23 2.21 -6.70
N THR A 20 2.47 2.09 -8.00
CA THR A 20 1.69 2.76 -9.05
C THR A 20 0.22 2.34 -8.98
N ALA A 21 -0.04 1.03 -8.90
CA ALA A 21 -1.39 0.50 -8.73
C ALA A 21 -2.06 0.98 -7.43
N TYR A 22 -1.30 1.03 -6.32
CA TYR A 22 -1.78 1.60 -5.05
C TYR A 22 -2.17 3.07 -5.20
N ILE A 23 -1.32 3.90 -5.84
CA ILE A 23 -1.58 5.34 -6.03
C ILE A 23 -2.85 5.56 -6.87
N GLU A 24 -3.05 4.77 -7.92
CA GLU A 24 -4.25 4.85 -8.76
C GLU A 24 -5.53 4.60 -7.96
N ILE A 25 -5.56 3.51 -7.18
CA ILE A 25 -6.70 3.13 -6.34
C ILE A 25 -6.90 4.12 -5.20
N HIS A 26 -5.81 4.57 -4.56
CA HIS A 26 -5.84 5.64 -3.56
C HIS A 26 -6.50 6.89 -4.13
N ASN A 27 -6.05 7.37 -5.30
CA ASN A 27 -6.58 8.56 -5.93
C ASN A 27 -8.04 8.39 -6.36
N LYS A 28 -8.44 7.19 -6.79
CA LYS A 28 -9.85 6.85 -7.05
C LYS A 28 -10.68 6.99 -5.77
N ILE A 29 -10.26 6.34 -4.68
CA ILE A 29 -10.94 6.40 -3.37
C ILE A 29 -11.08 7.84 -2.87
N PHE A 30 -10.01 8.64 -2.94
CA PHE A 30 -10.03 10.02 -2.42
C PHE A 30 -10.85 10.97 -3.29
N ARG A 31 -10.83 10.80 -4.62
CA ARG A 31 -11.70 11.56 -5.53
C ARG A 31 -13.17 11.30 -5.21
N GLU A 32 -13.52 10.03 -4.99
CA GLU A 32 -14.88 9.64 -4.63
C GLU A 32 -15.27 10.10 -3.21
N ALA A 33 -14.33 10.14 -2.25
CA ALA A 33 -14.58 10.72 -0.93
C ALA A 33 -14.78 12.25 -0.98
N GLY A 34 -14.07 12.93 -1.88
CA GLY A 34 -14.27 14.36 -2.16
C GLY A 34 -15.64 14.63 -2.79
N THR A 35 -16.09 13.76 -3.69
CA THR A 35 -17.46 13.83 -4.23
C THR A 35 -18.50 13.47 -3.18
N PHE A 36 -18.24 12.61 -2.18
CA PHE A 36 -19.13 12.39 -1.02
C PHE A 36 -19.37 13.63 -0.17
N LYS A 37 -18.36 14.48 0.07
CA LYS A 37 -18.59 15.80 0.69
C LYS A 37 -19.46 16.70 -0.19
N SER A 38 -19.41 16.52 -1.52
CA SER A 38 -20.26 17.21 -2.49
C SER A 38 -21.59 16.50 -2.79
N LEU A 39 -21.84 15.28 -2.28
CA LEU A 39 -23.08 14.53 -2.50
C LEU A 39 -24.25 15.09 -1.69
N VAL A 40 -23.97 16.00 -0.72
CA VAL A 40 -25.00 16.90 -0.16
C VAL A 40 -25.41 17.99 -1.19
N LYS A 41 -24.60 18.25 -2.22
CA LYS A 41 -24.89 19.19 -3.32
C LYS A 41 -25.52 18.52 -4.56
N ASN A 42 -25.32 17.21 -4.79
CA ASN A 42 -25.77 16.53 -6.02
C ASN A 42 -26.75 15.38 -5.74
N ILE A 43 -28.03 15.73 -5.60
CA ILE A 43 -29.17 14.79 -5.54
C ILE A 43 -29.39 14.04 -6.90
N PHE A 44 -28.59 14.31 -7.93
CA PHE A 44 -28.68 13.72 -9.28
C PHE A 44 -27.39 13.01 -9.76
N GLY A 45 -26.40 12.80 -8.89
CA GLY A 45 -25.15 12.11 -9.26
C GLY A 45 -25.26 10.59 -9.21
N LYS A 46 -24.47 9.87 -10.03
CA LYS A 46 -24.34 8.40 -9.92
C LYS A 46 -23.90 8.02 -8.50
N PRO A 47 -24.57 7.06 -7.82
CA PRO A 47 -24.18 6.65 -6.49
C PRO A 47 -22.78 6.04 -6.52
N VAL A 48 -21.88 6.51 -5.66
CA VAL A 48 -20.56 5.92 -5.49
C VAL A 48 -20.72 4.52 -4.91
N SER A 49 -20.19 3.53 -5.61
CA SER A 49 -20.23 2.14 -5.17
C SER A 49 -19.11 1.88 -4.15
N MET A 50 -19.40 2.07 -2.86
CA MET A 50 -18.45 1.78 -1.77
C MET A 50 -17.98 0.32 -1.75
N SER A 51 -18.77 -0.59 -2.34
CA SER A 51 -18.37 -1.98 -2.51
C SER A 51 -17.33 -2.16 -3.61
N GLU A 52 -17.39 -1.40 -4.70
CA GLU A 52 -16.33 -1.38 -5.72
C GLU A 52 -15.03 -0.81 -5.16
N LEU A 53 -15.08 0.32 -4.46
CA LEU A 53 -13.88 0.91 -3.84
C LEU A 53 -13.22 -0.04 -2.82
N LEU A 54 -14.03 -0.80 -2.08
CA LEU A 54 -13.52 -1.85 -1.20
C LEU A 54 -12.91 -3.02 -1.99
N ASN A 55 -13.51 -3.43 -3.10
CA ASN A 55 -12.99 -4.52 -3.92
C ASN A 55 -11.65 -4.12 -4.58
N ASP A 56 -11.52 -2.89 -5.04
CA ASP A 56 -10.26 -2.34 -5.53
C ASP A 56 -9.18 -2.36 -4.44
N ALA A 57 -9.50 -1.90 -3.21
CA ALA A 57 -8.54 -1.97 -2.11
C ALA A 57 -8.13 -3.42 -1.77
N LYS A 58 -9.08 -4.38 -1.84
CA LYS A 58 -8.79 -5.80 -1.60
C LYS A 58 -7.92 -6.43 -2.68
N SER A 59 -8.02 -6.01 -3.94
CA SER A 59 -7.17 -6.57 -5.01
C SER A 59 -5.71 -6.24 -4.78
N LEU A 60 -5.41 -5.06 -4.20
CA LEU A 60 -4.06 -4.69 -3.78
C LEU A 60 -3.51 -5.59 -2.68
N ILE A 61 -4.34 -6.08 -1.74
CA ILE A 61 -3.87 -7.00 -0.68
C ILE A 61 -3.25 -8.26 -1.28
N LEU A 62 -3.91 -8.86 -2.26
CA LEU A 62 -3.40 -10.07 -2.92
C LEU A 62 -2.08 -9.80 -3.63
N MET A 63 -2.00 -8.68 -4.34
CA MET A 63 -0.78 -8.25 -5.02
C MET A 63 0.38 -8.05 -4.03
N TRP A 64 0.17 -7.28 -2.96
CA TRP A 64 1.22 -6.99 -1.98
C TRP A 64 1.63 -8.19 -1.13
N ASN A 65 0.70 -9.08 -0.80
CA ASN A 65 1.04 -10.35 -0.15
C ASN A 65 1.99 -11.18 -1.03
N ASN A 66 1.70 -11.29 -2.32
CA ASN A 66 2.56 -12.01 -3.26
C ASN A 66 3.94 -11.35 -3.42
N ILE A 67 4.01 -10.02 -3.50
CA ILE A 67 5.30 -9.28 -3.57
C ILE A 67 6.13 -9.56 -2.31
N VAL A 68 5.55 -9.38 -1.12
CA VAL A 68 6.24 -9.58 0.16
C VAL A 68 6.66 -11.03 0.35
N GLU A 69 5.83 -11.99 -0.06
CA GLU A 69 6.15 -13.42 0.00
C GLU A 69 7.38 -13.75 -0.87
N LYS A 70 7.41 -13.31 -2.13
CA LYS A 70 8.58 -13.52 -3.02
C LYS A 70 9.86 -12.93 -2.44
N ILE A 71 9.80 -11.71 -1.90
CA ILE A 71 10.95 -11.05 -1.26
C ILE A 71 11.40 -11.86 -0.04
N THR A 72 10.47 -12.32 0.79
CA THR A 72 10.78 -13.10 2.00
C THR A 72 11.44 -14.44 1.65
N ILE A 73 10.93 -15.14 0.63
CA ILE A 73 11.52 -16.39 0.13
C ILE A 73 12.95 -16.12 -0.34
N PHE A 74 13.16 -15.11 -1.18
CA PHE A 74 14.48 -14.76 -1.69
C PHE A 74 15.45 -14.36 -0.57
N SER A 75 14.97 -13.59 0.42
CA SER A 75 15.74 -13.23 1.62
C SER A 75 16.25 -14.48 2.33
N ASN A 76 15.36 -15.43 2.62
CA ASN A 76 15.73 -16.67 3.31
C ASN A 76 16.73 -17.55 2.52
N GLU A 77 16.64 -17.56 1.20
CA GLU A 77 17.46 -18.42 0.33
C GLU A 77 18.83 -17.82 -0.01
N SER A 78 18.88 -16.49 -0.18
CA SER A 78 20.02 -15.83 -0.84
C SER A 78 20.73 -14.79 0.01
N TYR A 79 20.13 -14.31 1.11
CA TYR A 79 20.67 -13.16 1.85
C TYR A 79 22.09 -13.40 2.38
N SER A 80 22.41 -14.60 2.87
CA SER A 80 23.76 -14.91 3.38
C SER A 80 24.84 -14.81 2.30
N LEU A 81 24.48 -14.99 1.03
CA LEU A 81 25.37 -15.01 -0.14
C LEU A 81 25.56 -13.62 -0.76
N MET A 82 24.74 -12.64 -0.39
CA MET A 82 24.84 -11.26 -0.87
C MET A 82 26.06 -10.54 -0.30
N ASP A 83 26.60 -9.60 -1.07
CA ASP A 83 27.60 -8.67 -0.57
C ASP A 83 27.00 -7.60 0.36
N GLU A 84 27.83 -6.74 0.95
CA GLU A 84 27.38 -5.72 1.92
C GLU A 84 26.48 -4.65 1.29
N ASN A 85 26.72 -4.27 0.04
CA ASN A 85 25.92 -3.27 -0.67
C ASN A 85 24.55 -3.84 -1.05
N GLU A 86 24.54 -5.08 -1.53
CA GLU A 86 23.33 -5.84 -1.83
C GLU A 86 22.45 -6.00 -0.59
N LYS A 87 23.04 -6.41 0.54
CA LYS A 87 22.32 -6.53 1.83
C LYS A 87 21.75 -5.21 2.29
N LEU A 88 22.55 -4.15 2.28
CA LEU A 88 22.14 -2.84 2.74
C LEU A 88 20.93 -2.32 1.94
N TYR A 89 21.00 -2.37 0.61
CA TYR A 89 19.88 -1.94 -0.23
C TYR A 89 18.66 -2.85 -0.03
N PHE A 90 18.88 -4.18 -0.02
CA PHE A 90 17.80 -5.16 0.06
C PHE A 90 17.04 -5.10 1.40
N ASP A 91 17.72 -4.86 2.52
CA ASP A 91 17.08 -4.68 3.82
C ASP A 91 16.09 -3.51 3.83
N ILE A 92 16.46 -2.39 3.21
CA ILE A 92 15.57 -1.23 3.10
C ILE A 92 14.45 -1.51 2.10
N LEU A 93 14.73 -2.25 1.03
CA LEU A 93 13.73 -2.65 0.04
C LEU A 93 12.65 -3.54 0.65
N GLU A 94 13.05 -4.50 1.48
CA GLU A 94 12.14 -5.39 2.22
C GLU A 94 11.29 -4.59 3.21
N LYS A 95 11.89 -3.68 3.99
CA LYS A 95 11.15 -2.78 4.88
C LYS A 95 10.14 -1.91 4.13
N TYR A 96 10.55 -1.36 2.98
CA TYR A 96 9.69 -0.55 2.13
C TYR A 96 8.49 -1.34 1.60
N ALA A 97 8.71 -2.56 1.09
CA ALA A 97 7.63 -3.44 0.61
C ALA A 97 6.66 -3.82 1.74
N LYS A 98 7.17 -4.15 2.93
CA LYS A 98 6.33 -4.45 4.11
C LYS A 98 5.51 -3.23 4.55
N ALA A 99 6.11 -2.03 4.58
CA ALA A 99 5.40 -0.80 4.92
C ALA A 99 4.31 -0.44 3.90
N LEU A 100 4.52 -0.69 2.60
CA LEU A 100 3.49 -0.53 1.57
C LEU A 100 2.36 -1.55 1.73
N SER A 101 2.69 -2.81 2.01
CA SER A 101 1.70 -3.86 2.29
C SER A 101 0.82 -3.49 3.50
N GLU A 102 1.42 -3.04 4.59
CA GLU A 102 0.69 -2.55 5.78
C GLU A 102 -0.18 -1.34 5.43
N THR A 103 0.33 -0.41 4.63
CA THR A 103 -0.44 0.76 4.16
C THR A 103 -1.69 0.34 3.40
N VAL A 104 -1.58 -0.66 2.54
CA VAL A 104 -2.70 -1.24 1.78
C VAL A 104 -3.67 -1.99 2.69
N ALA A 105 -3.17 -2.71 3.70
CA ALA A 105 -3.99 -3.36 4.72
C ALA A 105 -4.85 -2.34 5.47
N VAL A 106 -4.25 -1.27 5.97
CA VAL A 106 -4.96 -0.21 6.71
C VAL A 106 -5.93 0.55 5.79
N LEU A 107 -5.57 0.84 4.54
CA LEU A 107 -6.48 1.42 3.55
C LEU A 107 -7.73 0.52 3.35
N THR A 108 -7.51 -0.78 3.25
CA THR A 108 -8.59 -1.77 3.08
C THR A 108 -9.50 -1.82 4.31
N GLU A 109 -8.94 -1.79 5.52
CA GLU A 109 -9.73 -1.70 6.75
C GLU A 109 -10.57 -0.44 6.83
N ARG A 110 -9.99 0.71 6.46
CA ARG A 110 -10.70 1.98 6.32
C ARG A 110 -11.88 1.86 5.35
N GLN A 111 -11.69 1.25 4.18
CA GLN A 111 -12.78 1.04 3.23
C GLN A 111 -13.82 0.03 3.73
N LYS A 112 -13.43 -1.01 4.47
CA LYS A 112 -14.38 -1.95 5.11
C LYS A 112 -15.32 -1.20 6.06
N LEU A 113 -14.80 -0.28 6.87
CA LEU A 113 -15.62 0.53 7.77
C LEU A 113 -16.59 1.45 6.99
N LEU A 114 -16.09 2.14 5.97
CA LEU A 114 -16.91 3.06 5.18
C LEU A 114 -18.01 2.32 4.39
N ASN A 115 -17.70 1.16 3.81
CA ASN A 115 -18.69 0.32 3.11
C ASN A 115 -19.73 -0.28 4.06
N LYS A 116 -19.37 -0.61 5.31
CA LYS A 116 -20.35 -0.99 6.33
C LYS A 116 -21.30 0.16 6.65
N ARG A 117 -20.77 1.38 6.80
CA ARG A 117 -21.55 2.60 7.08
C ARG A 117 -22.51 2.97 5.96
N SER A 118 -22.19 2.70 4.69
CA SER A 118 -23.05 3.04 3.55
C SER A 118 -24.27 2.11 3.36
N LYS A 119 -24.32 0.96 4.03
CA LYS A 119 -25.44 0.01 3.93
C LYS A 119 -26.59 0.43 4.85
N VAL A 120 -27.70 0.86 4.24
CA VAL A 120 -28.94 1.27 4.94
C VAL A 120 -29.48 0.10 5.78
N GLY A 121 -29.85 0.37 7.03
CA GLY A 121 -30.41 -0.62 7.97
C GLY A 121 -29.41 -1.21 8.97
N GLN A 122 -28.11 -1.12 8.71
CA GLN A 122 -27.08 -1.37 9.72
C GLN A 122 -26.66 -0.04 10.36
N VAL A 123 -27.52 0.51 11.23
CA VAL A 123 -27.12 1.55 12.21
C VAL A 123 -26.21 0.91 13.27
N ASN A 124 -25.23 0.12 12.85
CA ASN A 124 -24.09 -0.18 13.69
C ASN A 124 -23.23 1.06 13.65
N LYS A 125 -23.28 1.80 14.76
CA LYS A 125 -22.38 2.90 15.10
C LYS A 125 -20.95 2.45 14.81
N VAL A 126 -20.44 2.72 13.59
CA VAL A 126 -18.99 2.76 13.41
C VAL A 126 -18.54 3.82 14.39
N ASN A 127 -17.88 3.38 15.46
CA ASN A 127 -17.43 4.28 16.49
C ASN A 127 -16.52 5.29 15.83
N TRP A 128 -16.88 6.57 15.90
CA TRP A 128 -16.10 7.65 15.31
C TRP A 128 -14.64 7.62 15.79
N GLN A 129 -14.44 7.11 17.01
CA GLN A 129 -13.13 6.84 17.57
C GLN A 129 -12.37 5.77 16.77
N THR A 130 -12.98 4.63 16.45
CA THR A 130 -12.37 3.58 15.61
C THR A 130 -12.02 4.09 14.22
N PHE A 131 -12.87 4.93 13.61
CA PHE A 131 -12.54 5.53 12.32
C PHE A 131 -11.32 6.44 12.42
N LYS A 132 -11.25 7.32 13.42
CA LYS A 132 -10.09 8.19 13.67
C LYS A 132 -8.81 7.41 13.91
N GLU A 133 -8.88 6.31 14.67
CA GLU A 133 -7.73 5.45 14.93
C GLU A 133 -7.19 4.81 13.65
N ILE A 134 -8.06 4.32 12.78
CA ILE A 134 -7.64 3.77 11.48
C ILE A 134 -7.09 4.86 10.56
N ASP A 135 -7.69 6.04 10.54
CA ASP A 135 -7.19 7.17 9.74
C ASP A 135 -5.81 7.61 10.22
N TYR A 136 -5.59 7.68 11.54
CA TYR A 136 -4.27 7.96 12.11
C TYR A 136 -3.24 6.88 11.75
N LYS A 137 -3.61 5.60 11.87
CA LYS A 137 -2.75 4.48 11.44
C LYS A 137 -2.39 4.59 9.96
N TYR A 138 -3.36 4.95 9.12
CA TYR A 138 -3.15 5.10 7.68
C TYR A 138 -2.18 6.23 7.35
N GLU A 139 -2.33 7.39 7.98
CA GLU A 139 -1.40 8.50 7.83
C GLU A 139 0.00 8.15 8.35
N SER A 140 0.08 7.34 9.41
CA SER A 140 1.36 6.85 9.94
C SER A 140 2.05 5.89 8.99
N SER A 141 1.32 4.93 8.41
CA SER A 141 1.89 3.98 7.45
C SER A 141 2.32 4.67 6.15
N ILE A 142 1.61 5.73 5.72
CA ILE A 142 2.07 6.59 4.61
C ILE A 142 3.43 7.22 4.91
N ARG A 143 3.60 7.80 6.10
CA ARG A 143 4.88 8.42 6.50
C ARG A 143 6.00 7.39 6.53
N GLU A 144 5.70 6.20 7.03
CA GLU A 144 6.67 5.12 7.15
C GLU A 144 7.17 4.63 5.79
N TYR A 145 6.28 4.28 4.85
CA TYR A 145 6.77 3.84 3.53
C TYR A 145 7.53 4.96 2.83
N LYS A 146 7.12 6.23 2.98
CA LYS A 146 7.84 7.37 2.39
C LYS A 146 9.25 7.53 2.95
N LEU A 147 9.46 7.24 4.23
CA LEU A 147 10.78 7.26 4.85
C LEU A 147 11.70 6.23 4.20
N TYR A 148 11.27 4.95 4.14
CA TYR A 148 12.07 3.90 3.51
C TYR A 148 12.27 4.14 2.00
N GLY A 149 11.26 4.67 1.30
CA GLY A 149 11.39 5.03 -0.12
C GLY A 149 12.40 6.14 -0.37
N LYS A 150 12.54 7.10 0.55
CA LYS A 150 13.59 8.11 0.50
C LYS A 150 14.97 7.47 0.68
N GLU A 151 15.11 6.61 1.68
CA GLU A 151 16.35 5.89 1.97
C GLU A 151 16.78 5.02 0.78
N LEU A 152 15.86 4.31 0.13
CA LEU A 152 16.14 3.57 -1.12
C LEU A 152 16.70 4.47 -2.23
N ASN A 153 16.12 5.65 -2.43
CA ASN A 153 16.59 6.56 -3.46
C ASN A 153 18.02 7.05 -3.18
N GLU A 154 18.39 7.24 -1.92
CA GLU A 154 19.75 7.59 -1.52
C GLU A 154 20.74 6.43 -1.78
N LEU A 155 20.29 5.18 -1.65
CA LEU A 155 21.06 3.97 -1.86
C LEU A 155 21.07 3.45 -3.32
N ASN A 156 20.33 4.07 -4.25
CA ASN A 156 20.16 3.57 -5.63
C ASN A 156 21.49 3.29 -6.35
N HIS A 157 22.51 4.12 -6.13
CA HIS A 157 23.84 3.96 -6.74
C HIS A 157 24.50 2.62 -6.41
N LEU A 158 24.15 1.99 -5.28
CA LEU A 158 24.69 0.68 -4.90
C LEU A 158 24.21 -0.45 -5.83
N ILE A 159 23.01 -0.30 -6.40
CA ILE A 159 22.34 -1.35 -7.18
C ILE A 159 22.16 -1.00 -8.67
N PHE A 160 22.04 0.26 -9.03
CA PHE A 160 21.64 0.68 -10.38
C PHE A 160 22.76 1.32 -11.21
N GLU A 161 23.94 1.51 -10.63
CA GLU A 161 25.18 1.88 -11.35
C GLU A 161 26.05 0.65 -11.60
#